data_AF-A0A1B1I4L4-F1
#
_entry.id   AF-A0A1B1I4L4-F1
#
_cell.length_a   1.000
_cell.length_b   1.000
_cell.length_c   1.000
_cell.angle_alpha   90.00
_cell.angle_beta   90.00
_cell.angle_gamma   90.00
#
_symmetry.space_group_name_H-M   'P 1'
#
loop_
_entity.id
_entity.type
_entity.pdbx_description
1 polymer ?
#
loop_
_entity_poly.entity_id
_entity_poly.type
_entity_poly.pdbx_seq_one_letter_code
_entity_poly.pdbx_strand_id
1 'polypeptide(L)'
;MSKFDRELARALTNRLPNRLDYVVSYRIEGAVELREITTGHDRVVIIIDCETDAKTIAPILDAIVRFIKREDYFRLSDYSVFLWRDETFSLLSPLRVSASRLGRHFEKIDVYDNVSGSWENFKEIYKPHKNAGQAILITTARKVAQLGEMRTIGANNLLLLYPKDDESENKGTIAGVPCIAY
;
A
#
# COMPACT_ATOMS: atom_id res chain seq x y z
N MET A 1 17.36 3.29 8.70
CA MET A 1 16.17 3.28 7.81
C MET A 1 16.35 4.40 6.82
N SER A 2 16.09 4.14 5.53
CA SER A 2 16.13 5.18 4.52
C SER A 2 15.01 6.22 4.76
N LYS A 3 15.12 7.41 4.15
CA LYS A 3 14.05 8.42 4.19
C LYS A 3 12.73 7.84 3.67
N PHE A 4 12.79 7.04 2.59
CA PHE A 4 11.65 6.32 2.04
C PHE A 4 11.00 5.40 3.07
N ASP A 5 11.78 4.52 3.72
CA ASP A 5 11.24 3.57 4.71
C ASP A 5 10.50 4.29 5.84
N ARG A 6 11.01 5.45 6.26
CA ARG A 6 10.39 6.25 7.33
C ARG A 6 9.09 6.90 6.87
N GLU A 7 9.04 7.46 5.67
CA GLU A 7 7.82 8.06 5.12
C GLU A 7 6.77 6.97 4.81
N LEU A 8 7.20 5.82 4.28
CA LEU A 8 6.35 4.64 4.06
C LEU A 8 5.74 4.17 5.38
N ALA A 9 6.57 4.02 6.40
CA ALA A 9 6.11 3.64 7.74
C ALA A 9 5.10 4.62 8.30
N ARG A 10 5.40 5.93 8.24
CA ARG A 10 4.49 6.96 8.72
C ARG A 10 3.15 6.93 7.99
N ALA A 11 3.18 6.80 6.66
CA ALA A 11 1.97 6.76 5.86
C ALA A 11 1.12 5.52 6.16
N LEU A 12 1.72 4.35 6.27
CA LEU A 12 1.01 3.10 6.55
C LEU A 12 0.46 3.06 7.98
N THR A 13 1.26 3.45 8.98
CA THR A 13 0.83 3.44 10.39
C THR A 13 -0.30 4.43 10.68
N ASN A 14 -0.30 5.60 10.04
CA ASN A 14 -1.38 6.59 10.19
C ASN A 14 -2.77 6.11 9.74
N ARG A 15 -2.84 4.97 9.02
CA ARG A 15 -4.08 4.42 8.46
C ARG A 15 -4.52 3.14 9.15
N LEU A 16 -3.80 2.68 10.17
CA LEU A 16 -4.17 1.47 10.88
C LEU A 16 -5.55 1.64 11.55
N PRO A 17 -6.36 0.59 11.61
CA PRO A 17 -7.62 0.63 12.33
C PRO A 17 -7.36 0.86 13.82
N ASN A 18 -8.12 1.80 14.39
CA ASN A 18 -8.13 2.02 15.83
C ASN A 18 -9.33 1.28 16.42
N ARG A 19 -9.07 0.54 17.49
CA ARG A 19 -10.08 -0.09 18.34
C ARG A 19 -9.93 0.44 19.74
N LEU A 20 -11.03 0.61 20.44
CA LEU A 20 -11.03 0.89 21.87
C LEU A 20 -11.09 -0.44 22.63
N ASP A 21 -10.19 -0.62 23.58
CA ASP A 21 -10.18 -1.80 24.45
C ASP A 21 -9.93 -1.39 25.90
N TYR A 22 -10.40 -2.21 26.83
CA TYR A 22 -10.13 -2.02 28.25
C TYR A 22 -8.81 -2.70 28.59
N VAL A 23 -7.80 -1.90 28.95
CA VAL A 23 -6.50 -2.40 29.41
C VAL A 23 -6.34 -2.15 30.90
N VAL A 24 -5.55 -2.97 31.58
CA VAL A 24 -5.26 -2.76 33.00
C VAL A 24 -4.53 -1.42 33.17
N SER A 25 -5.02 -0.55 34.06
CA SER A 25 -4.37 0.72 34.34
C SER A 25 -3.15 0.48 35.22
N TYR A 26 -1.98 0.89 34.74
CA TYR A 26 -0.75 0.86 35.53
C TYR A 26 -0.70 1.95 36.62
N ARG A 27 -1.65 2.91 36.60
CA ARG A 27 -1.69 4.03 37.54
C ARG A 27 -2.52 3.76 38.79
N ILE A 28 -3.51 2.87 38.68
CA ILE A 28 -4.44 2.55 39.76
C ILE A 28 -4.63 1.03 39.78
N GLU A 29 -4.16 0.40 40.86
CA GLU A 29 -4.24 -1.05 41.04
C GLU A 29 -5.70 -1.54 40.97
N GLY A 30 -5.95 -2.56 40.14
CA GLY A 30 -7.28 -3.14 39.94
C GLY A 30 -8.23 -2.36 39.01
N ALA A 31 -7.84 -1.17 38.52
CA ALA A 31 -8.65 -0.41 37.57
C ALA A 31 -8.35 -0.80 36.11
N VAL A 32 -9.35 -0.66 35.23
CA VAL A 32 -9.21 -0.75 33.77
C VAL A 32 -9.39 0.62 33.14
N GLU A 33 -8.53 0.96 32.19
CA GLU A 33 -8.59 2.19 31.39
C GLU A 33 -8.96 1.85 29.94
N LEU A 34 -9.81 2.69 29.34
CA LEU A 34 -10.12 2.59 27.92
C LEU A 34 -8.93 3.13 27.12
N ARG A 35 -8.29 2.26 26.34
CA ARG A 35 -7.13 2.61 25.52
C ARG A 35 -7.45 2.41 24.05
N GLU A 36 -7.01 3.37 23.25
CA GLU A 36 -6.96 3.21 21.80
C GLU A 36 -5.81 2.24 21.47
N ILE A 37 -6.18 1.08 20.94
CA ILE A 37 -5.28 0.05 20.45
C ILE A 37 -5.33 0.08 18.94
N THR A 38 -4.16 0.22 18.34
CA THR A 38 -3.99 0.09 16.91
C THR A 38 -3.84 -1.39 16.56
N THR A 39 -4.64 -1.91 15.62
CA THR A 39 -4.57 -3.32 15.18
C THR A 39 -4.09 -3.43 13.73
N GLY A 40 -3.70 -4.63 13.31
CA GLY A 40 -3.46 -4.91 11.88
C GLY A 40 -4.72 -4.77 11.04
N HIS A 41 -4.57 -4.70 9.72
CA HIS A 41 -5.69 -4.74 8.80
C HIS A 41 -6.13 -6.19 8.59
N ASP A 42 -7.44 -6.43 8.49
CA ASP A 42 -7.98 -7.74 8.08
C ASP A 42 -7.46 -8.15 6.70
N ARG A 43 -7.30 -7.17 5.80
CA ARG A 43 -6.71 -7.37 4.48
C ARG A 43 -6.03 -6.11 3.96
N VAL A 44 -4.80 -6.28 3.48
CA VAL A 44 -4.06 -5.28 2.69
C VAL A 44 -4.08 -5.69 1.22
N VAL A 45 -4.44 -4.77 0.35
CA VAL A 45 -4.47 -4.97 -1.10
C VAL A 45 -3.32 -4.21 -1.73
N ILE A 46 -2.50 -4.89 -2.53
CA ILE A 46 -1.42 -4.28 -3.31
C ILE A 46 -1.82 -4.37 -4.78
N ILE A 47 -1.89 -3.23 -5.46
CA ILE A 47 -2.23 -3.12 -6.88
C ILE A 47 -0.98 -2.63 -7.60
N ILE A 48 -0.55 -3.34 -8.63
CA ILE A 48 0.62 -3.01 -9.43
C ILE A 48 0.13 -2.70 -10.84
N ASP A 49 0.37 -1.47 -11.28
CA ASP A 49 0.14 -1.06 -12.66
C ASP A 49 1.18 -1.68 -13.59
N CYS A 50 0.73 -2.43 -14.59
CA CYS A 50 1.61 -3.09 -15.55
C CYS A 50 2.32 -2.13 -16.52
N GLU A 51 2.05 -0.82 -16.46
CA GLU A 51 2.90 0.19 -17.13
C GLU A 51 4.31 0.26 -16.54
N THR A 52 4.47 -0.10 -15.26
CA THR A 52 5.77 0.02 -14.57
C THR A 52 6.53 -1.29 -14.71
N ASP A 53 7.74 -1.25 -15.26
CA ASP A 53 8.53 -2.46 -15.47
C ASP A 53 9.01 -3.09 -14.16
N ALA A 54 9.25 -4.40 -14.19
CA ALA A 54 9.62 -5.20 -13.02
C ALA A 54 10.90 -4.70 -12.33
N LYS A 55 11.89 -4.21 -13.10
CA LYS A 55 13.14 -3.72 -12.53
C LYS A 55 12.88 -2.47 -11.71
N THR A 56 12.12 -1.54 -12.26
CA THR A 56 11.80 -0.25 -11.64
C THR A 56 10.95 -0.39 -10.37
N ILE A 57 10.02 -1.35 -10.32
CA ILE A 57 9.20 -1.59 -9.12
C ILE A 57 9.91 -2.43 -8.04
N ALA A 58 10.94 -3.20 -8.39
CA ALA A 58 11.57 -4.14 -7.46
C ALA A 58 12.05 -3.49 -6.14
N PRO A 59 12.68 -2.29 -6.14
CA PRO A 59 13.06 -1.62 -4.89
C PRO A 59 11.85 -1.21 -4.02
N ILE A 60 10.74 -0.81 -4.65
CA ILE A 60 9.49 -0.47 -3.94
C ILE A 60 8.94 -1.72 -3.26
N LEU A 61 8.86 -2.82 -4.00
CA LEU A 61 8.36 -4.11 -3.49
C LEU A 61 9.23 -4.64 -2.35
N ASP A 62 10.56 -4.56 -2.48
CA ASP A 62 11.49 -4.98 -1.44
C ASP A 62 11.34 -4.14 -0.16
N ALA A 63 11.23 -2.82 -0.29
CA ALA A 63 11.03 -1.95 0.86
C ALA A 63 9.67 -2.19 1.55
N ILE A 64 8.61 -2.45 0.78
CA ILE A 64 7.31 -2.89 1.32
C ILE A 64 7.45 -4.19 2.11
N VAL A 65 8.13 -5.20 1.55
CA VAL A 65 8.35 -6.50 2.23
C VAL A 65 9.15 -6.31 3.52
N ARG A 66 10.21 -5.51 3.48
CA ARG A 66 11.03 -5.20 4.67
C ARG A 66 10.22 -4.50 5.75
N PHE A 67 9.41 -3.52 5.39
CA PHE A 67 8.53 -2.82 6.32
C PHE A 67 7.51 -3.76 6.96
N ILE A 68 6.75 -4.50 6.15
CA ILE A 68 5.69 -5.41 6.60
C ILE A 68 6.22 -6.49 7.55
N LYS A 69 7.42 -7.02 7.29
CA LYS A 69 8.03 -8.05 8.14
C LYS A 69 8.51 -7.51 9.49
N ARG A 70 8.81 -6.20 9.57
CA ARG A 70 9.32 -5.56 10.78
C ARG A 70 8.20 -5.08 11.70
N GLU A 71 7.11 -4.58 11.14
CA GLU A 71 6.01 -4.01 11.92
C GLU A 71 4.95 -5.07 12.26
N ASP A 72 4.74 -5.32 13.55
CA ASP A 72 3.87 -6.39 14.04
C ASP A 72 2.43 -6.32 13.49
N TYR A 73 1.87 -5.11 13.39
CA TYR A 73 0.51 -4.89 12.87
C TYR A 73 0.36 -5.34 11.42
N PHE A 74 1.37 -5.09 10.59
CA PHE A 74 1.38 -5.49 9.19
C PHE A 74 1.77 -6.96 9.02
N ARG A 75 2.69 -7.46 9.85
CA ARG A 75 3.11 -8.87 9.84
C ARG A 75 1.93 -9.84 10.02
N LEU A 76 0.92 -9.42 10.79
CA LEU A 76 -0.29 -10.20 11.09
C LEU A 76 -1.41 -10.05 10.03
N SER A 77 -1.25 -9.17 9.05
CA SER A 77 -2.25 -8.94 8.00
C SER A 77 -2.17 -9.98 6.87
N ASP A 78 -3.30 -10.24 6.21
CA ASP A 78 -3.36 -10.96 4.94
C ASP A 78 -3.17 -10.01 3.76
N TYR A 79 -2.46 -10.46 2.72
CA TYR A 79 -2.17 -9.68 1.52
C TYR A 79 -2.79 -10.30 0.28
N SER A 80 -3.37 -9.46 -0.57
CA SER A 80 -3.73 -9.81 -1.94
C SER A 80 -3.02 -8.90 -2.92
N VAL A 81 -2.42 -9.47 -3.95
CA VAL A 81 -1.71 -8.71 -4.98
C VAL A 81 -2.49 -8.79 -6.29
N PHE A 82 -2.77 -7.63 -6.87
CA PHE A 82 -3.46 -7.49 -8.15
C PHE A 82 -2.54 -6.80 -9.13
N LEU A 83 -2.63 -7.24 -10.38
CA LEU A 83 -2.02 -6.61 -11.53
C LEU A 83 -3.12 -5.87 -12.26
N TRP A 84 -2.89 -4.59 -12.53
CA TRP A 84 -3.84 -3.73 -13.20
C TRP A 84 -3.49 -3.61 -14.67
N ARG A 85 -4.36 -4.19 -15.52
CA ARG A 85 -4.19 -4.27 -16.97
C ARG A 85 -5.50 -3.99 -17.67
N ASP A 86 -5.41 -3.35 -18.83
CA ASP A 86 -6.55 -3.02 -19.67
C ASP A 86 -7.69 -2.36 -18.88
N GLU A 87 -8.75 -3.12 -18.61
CA GLU A 87 -9.92 -2.67 -17.87
C GLU A 87 -10.20 -3.56 -16.66
N THR A 88 -9.19 -4.27 -16.12
CA THR A 88 -9.38 -5.29 -15.08
C THR A 88 -8.28 -5.32 -14.04
N PHE A 89 -8.61 -5.83 -12.84
CA PHE A 89 -7.64 -6.28 -11.85
C PHE A 89 -7.45 -7.79 -11.93
N SER A 90 -6.30 -8.21 -12.43
CA SER A 90 -5.90 -9.61 -12.47
C SER A 90 -5.22 -10.01 -11.17
N LEU A 91 -5.86 -10.89 -10.42
CA LEU A 91 -5.35 -11.37 -9.14
C LEU A 91 -4.16 -12.32 -9.33
N LEU A 92 -3.08 -12.11 -8.57
CA LEU A 92 -1.97 -13.05 -8.48
C LEU A 92 -2.31 -14.23 -7.58
N SER A 93 -2.02 -15.44 -8.07
CA SER A 93 -2.27 -16.68 -7.32
C SER A 93 -1.10 -17.02 -6.39
N PRO A 94 -1.36 -17.38 -5.11
CA PRO A 94 -2.67 -17.55 -4.47
C PRO A 94 -3.32 -16.23 -4.00
N LEU A 95 -4.65 -16.21 -3.91
CA LEU A 95 -5.50 -15.04 -3.59
C LEU A 95 -5.07 -14.28 -2.32
N ARG A 96 -4.65 -15.01 -1.29
CA ARG A 96 -4.17 -14.44 -0.03
C ARG A 96 -2.81 -15.03 0.32
N VAL A 97 -1.89 -14.16 0.72
CA VAL A 97 -0.58 -14.55 1.23
C VAL A 97 -0.29 -13.81 2.53
N SER A 98 0.29 -14.51 3.49
CA SER A 98 0.85 -13.88 4.69
C SER A 98 2.03 -12.97 4.32
N ALA A 99 2.33 -11.98 5.17
CA ALA A 99 3.55 -11.16 5.13
C ALA A 99 4.85 -11.95 4.83
N SER A 100 5.00 -13.13 5.45
CA SER A 100 6.21 -13.97 5.31
C SER A 100 6.43 -14.49 3.88
N ARG A 101 5.34 -14.69 3.12
CA ARG A 101 5.34 -15.27 1.77
C ARG A 101 5.28 -14.23 0.66
N LEU A 102 5.10 -12.95 1.00
CA LEU A 102 4.89 -11.88 0.04
C LEU A 102 6.09 -11.67 -0.90
N GLY A 103 7.32 -11.78 -0.40
CA GLY A 103 8.53 -11.67 -1.24
C GLY A 103 8.56 -12.72 -2.38
N ARG A 104 8.32 -14.00 -2.06
CA ARG A 104 8.21 -15.07 -3.06
C ARG A 104 7.00 -14.92 -3.97
N HIS A 105 5.96 -14.22 -3.51
CA HIS A 105 4.79 -13.94 -4.32
C HIS A 105 5.10 -12.90 -5.40
N PHE A 106 5.96 -11.93 -5.11
CA PHE A 106 6.43 -10.93 -6.07
C PHE A 106 7.39 -11.47 -7.14
N GLU A 107 8.15 -12.52 -6.83
CA GLU A 107 8.98 -13.22 -7.83
C GLU A 107 8.17 -13.74 -9.04
N LYS A 108 6.84 -13.88 -8.91
CA LYS A 108 5.94 -14.30 -9.98
C LYS A 108 5.57 -13.18 -10.96
N ILE A 109 5.98 -11.94 -10.72
CA ILE A 109 5.57 -10.77 -11.52
C ILE A 109 6.26 -10.74 -12.90
N ASP A 110 7.38 -11.43 -13.09
CA ASP A 110 8.26 -11.33 -14.27
C ASP A 110 7.66 -11.85 -15.61
N VAL A 111 6.36 -12.14 -15.67
CA VAL A 111 5.73 -12.96 -16.73
C VAL A 111 4.52 -12.29 -17.39
N TYR A 112 4.40 -10.97 -17.36
CA TYR A 112 3.12 -10.33 -17.66
C TYR A 112 3.18 -9.24 -18.72
N ASP A 113 2.21 -9.26 -19.63
CA ASP A 113 2.03 -8.24 -20.66
C ASP A 113 1.94 -6.84 -20.04
N ASN A 114 2.74 -5.92 -20.58
CA ASN A 114 2.88 -4.54 -20.11
C ASN A 114 1.68 -3.65 -20.50
N VAL A 115 0.52 -4.25 -20.77
CA VAL A 115 -0.65 -3.48 -21.15
C VAL A 115 -1.25 -2.87 -19.89
N SER A 116 -1.08 -1.56 -19.79
CA SER A 116 -1.52 -0.81 -18.64
C SER A 116 -3.03 -0.64 -18.60
N GLY A 117 -3.57 -0.54 -17.39
CA GLY A 117 -4.99 -0.26 -17.22
C GLY A 117 -5.37 1.21 -17.45
N SER A 118 -6.60 1.43 -17.94
CA SER A 118 -7.18 2.77 -18.14
C SER A 118 -7.56 3.44 -16.83
N TRP A 119 -7.04 4.64 -16.59
CA TRP A 119 -7.27 5.42 -15.37
C TRP A 119 -8.76 5.64 -15.04
N GLU A 120 -9.58 5.87 -16.06
CA GLU A 120 -11.03 6.03 -15.88
C GLU A 120 -11.67 4.76 -15.31
N ASN A 121 -11.20 3.60 -15.77
CA ASN A 121 -11.66 2.31 -15.28
C ASN A 121 -11.17 2.03 -13.85
N PHE A 122 -9.95 2.45 -13.48
CA PHE A 122 -9.48 2.33 -12.10
C PHE A 122 -10.45 2.97 -11.10
N LYS A 123 -10.94 4.18 -11.40
CA LYS A 123 -11.88 4.90 -10.52
C LYS A 123 -13.15 4.10 -10.25
N GLU A 124 -13.68 3.43 -11.28
CA GLU A 124 -14.88 2.60 -11.15
C GLU A 124 -14.57 1.25 -10.48
N ILE A 125 -13.48 0.59 -10.86
CA ILE A 125 -13.10 -0.75 -10.35
C ILE A 125 -12.48 -0.69 -8.96
N TYR A 126 -12.02 0.48 -8.47
CA TYR A 126 -11.51 0.64 -7.10
C TYR A 126 -12.63 0.84 -6.07
N LYS A 127 -13.79 1.41 -6.46
CA LYS A 127 -14.99 1.53 -5.58
C LYS A 127 -15.42 0.23 -4.85
N PRO A 128 -15.28 -0.99 -5.41
CA PRO A 128 -15.50 -2.27 -4.75
C PRO A 128 -14.55 -2.59 -3.58
N HIS A 129 -13.39 -1.93 -3.47
CA HIS A 129 -12.41 -2.20 -2.41
C HIS A 129 -12.66 -1.42 -1.11
N LYS A 130 -13.87 -0.87 -0.90
CA LYS A 130 -14.26 -0.22 0.37
C LYS A 130 -14.10 -1.12 1.62
N ASN A 131 -14.06 -2.45 1.42
CA ASN A 131 -13.82 -3.44 2.48
C ASN A 131 -12.34 -3.80 2.67
N ALA A 132 -11.43 -3.28 1.84
CA ALA A 132 -9.99 -3.44 2.07
C ALA A 132 -9.59 -2.52 3.23
N GLY A 133 -8.96 -3.08 4.26
CA GLY A 133 -8.46 -2.31 5.39
C GLY A 133 -7.45 -1.25 4.92
N GLN A 134 -6.56 -1.63 4.00
CA GLN A 134 -5.59 -0.74 3.34
C GLN A 134 -5.38 -1.16 1.89
N ALA A 135 -5.26 -0.20 0.99
CA ALA A 135 -4.83 -0.41 -0.39
C ALA A 135 -3.53 0.35 -0.68
N ILE A 136 -2.67 -0.25 -1.49
CA ILE A 136 -1.41 0.32 -1.97
C ILE A 136 -1.43 0.18 -3.49
N LEU A 137 -1.42 1.28 -4.22
CA LEU A 137 -1.27 1.31 -5.68
C LEU A 137 0.15 1.72 -6.03
N ILE A 138 0.83 0.89 -6.80
CA ILE A 138 2.14 1.17 -7.41
C ILE A 138 1.88 1.48 -8.89
N THR A 139 2.16 2.71 -9.31
CA THR A 139 1.88 3.22 -10.67
C THR A 139 2.93 4.25 -11.11
N THR A 140 2.69 4.97 -12.20
CA THR A 140 3.61 5.96 -12.76
C THR A 140 3.38 7.36 -12.17
N ALA A 141 4.42 8.20 -12.16
CA ALA A 141 4.33 9.59 -11.71
C ALA A 141 3.26 10.39 -12.47
N ARG A 142 3.12 10.12 -13.77
CA ARG A 142 2.10 10.73 -14.65
C ARG A 142 0.68 10.47 -14.14
N LYS A 143 0.35 9.22 -13.80
CA LYS A 143 -0.99 8.86 -13.29
C LYS A 143 -1.27 9.43 -11.91
N VAL A 144 -0.24 9.55 -11.07
CA VAL A 144 -0.35 10.24 -9.77
C VAL A 144 -0.59 11.74 -9.94
N ALA A 145 0.00 12.38 -10.94
CA ALA A 145 -0.28 13.79 -11.23
C ALA A 145 -1.74 14.00 -11.68
N GLN A 146 -2.26 13.11 -12.54
CA GLN A 146 -3.67 13.13 -12.98
C GLN A 146 -4.66 12.97 -11.81
N LEU A 147 -4.29 12.19 -10.79
CA LEU A 147 -4.99 12.11 -9.50
C LEU A 147 -4.99 13.43 -8.72
N GLY A 148 -3.84 14.10 -8.68
CA GLY A 148 -3.64 15.42 -8.08
C GLY A 148 -4.69 16.45 -8.53
N GLU A 149 -4.96 16.43 -9.83
CA GLU A 149 -5.87 17.35 -10.50
C GLU A 149 -7.35 16.97 -10.28
N MET A 150 -7.62 15.68 -10.14
CA MET A 150 -8.94 15.13 -9.86
C MET A 150 -9.19 15.03 -8.34
N ARG A 151 -9.82 16.05 -7.75
CA ARG A 151 -10.23 16.08 -6.32
C ARG A 151 -11.22 14.96 -5.88
N THR A 152 -11.48 13.96 -6.73
CA THR A 152 -12.58 13.01 -6.64
C THR A 152 -12.25 11.69 -5.94
N ILE A 153 -10.98 11.33 -5.73
CA ILE A 153 -10.67 10.12 -4.96
C ILE A 153 -10.45 10.47 -3.49
N GLY A 154 -11.55 10.57 -2.75
CA GLY A 154 -11.55 10.46 -1.30
C GLY A 154 -11.35 8.99 -0.88
N ALA A 155 -10.14 8.44 -1.09
CA ALA A 155 -9.81 7.10 -0.62
C ALA A 155 -8.92 7.21 0.62
N ASN A 156 -9.54 7.32 1.79
CA ASN A 156 -8.84 7.38 3.08
C ASN A 156 -7.90 6.16 3.28
N ASN A 157 -8.20 5.04 2.61
CA ASN A 157 -7.43 3.78 2.66
C ASN A 157 -6.50 3.54 1.46
N LEU A 158 -6.38 4.45 0.47
CA LEU A 158 -5.45 4.28 -0.67
C LEU A 158 -4.13 5.00 -0.44
N LEU A 159 -3.03 4.25 -0.55
CA LEU A 159 -1.67 4.77 -0.62
C LEU A 159 -1.16 4.68 -2.05
N LEU A 160 -0.58 5.77 -2.57
CA LEU A 160 -0.01 5.84 -3.91
C LEU A 160 1.52 5.80 -3.82
N LEU A 161 2.14 4.91 -4.58
CA LEU A 161 3.58 4.76 -4.71
C LEU A 161 3.93 4.80 -6.20
N TYR A 162 5.02 5.47 -6.55
CA TYR A 162 5.49 5.56 -7.93
C TYR A 162 7.01 5.74 -7.96
N PRO A 163 7.71 5.18 -8.96
CA PRO A 163 9.14 5.43 -9.16
C PRO A 163 9.36 6.90 -9.48
N LYS A 164 10.45 7.48 -8.96
CA LYS A 164 10.78 8.88 -9.21
C LYS A 164 11.66 8.97 -10.46
N ASP A 165 11.14 9.59 -11.52
CA ASP A 165 11.94 10.02 -12.66
C ASP A 165 12.72 11.29 -12.23
N ASP A 166 14.01 11.32 -12.54
CA ASP A 166 15.08 12.21 -12.05
C ASP A 166 14.77 13.67 -11.58
N GLU A 167 15.61 14.09 -10.61
CA GLU A 167 15.97 15.45 -10.16
C GLU A 167 14.95 16.43 -9.54
N SER A 168 13.63 16.24 -9.60
CA SER A 168 12.73 17.24 -9.01
C SER A 168 12.55 17.08 -7.48
N GLU A 169 13.17 17.94 -6.68
CA GLU A 169 13.01 17.95 -5.20
C GLU A 169 11.59 18.24 -4.70
N ASN A 170 10.66 18.68 -5.55
CA ASN A 170 9.36 19.15 -5.10
C ASN A 170 8.24 18.78 -6.07
N LYS A 171 7.42 17.77 -5.74
CA LYS A 171 5.96 17.79 -5.92
C LYS A 171 5.30 16.93 -4.84
N GLY A 172 4.72 17.60 -3.86
CA GLY A 172 3.99 16.99 -2.76
C GLY A 172 2.54 16.64 -3.10
N THR A 173 2.02 15.72 -2.28
CA THR A 173 0.61 15.53 -1.91
C THR A 173 -0.38 15.12 -3.01
N ILE A 174 -0.61 13.80 -3.13
CA ILE A 174 -1.78 13.15 -2.49
C ILE A 174 -1.26 11.88 -1.80
N ALA A 175 -1.09 11.94 -0.48
CA ALA A 175 -0.58 10.83 0.35
C ALA A 175 0.75 10.16 -0.10
N GLY A 176 1.54 10.84 -0.94
CA GLY A 176 2.67 10.30 -1.67
C GLY A 176 3.93 10.13 -0.82
N VAL A 177 4.32 8.88 -0.63
CA VAL A 177 5.65 8.52 -0.10
C VAL A 177 6.62 8.60 -1.29
N PRO A 178 7.61 9.52 -1.28
CA PRO A 178 8.54 9.67 -2.39
C PRO A 178 9.49 8.46 -2.46
N CYS A 179 9.42 7.69 -3.55
CA CYS A 179 10.19 6.45 -3.75
C CYS A 179 11.72 6.62 -3.68
N ILE A 180 12.41 5.53 -3.37
CA ILE A 180 13.87 5.36 -3.46
C ILE A 180 14.33 5.79 -4.86
N ALA A 181 15.26 6.75 -4.91
CA ALA A 181 15.98 7.13 -6.12
C ALA A 181 17.01 6.03 -6.45
N TYR A 182 17.16 5.71 -7.74
CA TYR A 182 18.23 4.84 -8.23
C TYR A 182 19.59 5.52 -8.15
#